data_AF-A0A0G4G354-F1
#
_entry.id   AF-A0A0G4G354-F1
#
_cell.length_a   1.000
_cell.length_b   1.000
_cell.length_c   1.000
_cell.angle_alpha   90.00
_cell.angle_beta   90.00
_cell.angle_gamma   90.00
#
_symmetry.space_group_name_H-M   'P 1'
#
loop_
_entity.id
_entity.type
_entity.pdbx_description
1 polymer ?
#
loop_
_entity_poly.entity_id
_entity_poly.type
_entity_poly.pdbx_seq_one_letter_code
_entity_poly.pdbx_strand_id
1 'polypeptide(L)'
;MPPDSVPSPSPQTDCRDRDARPWSALPLETFSLQICKNPHGCASLLPVLSPNKETDRGFRMVLSAEHVCTERVVSGFKKQMQNTTCGMASLAALLSCLGTEGEGMQMETRCQKASVCTETAAEEEGDVRSWSGGPFSEPFLLEKFRDSPLLPKTLHTEGLTLDALCQLTDAALEAMQSQKRTKRTHMPEVQSSEHVDGFRTALIRHLSPPPSSSCQTGSDDNKQCDPAGGLPLLVNYNMGSLGQEGLRGHFAVAAAFHESSDSVLLLDVWPETPVCWVPVALLCEAMGTVDSASKLTRGYIELVEQECS
;
A
#
# COMPACT_ATOMS: atom_id res chain seq x y z
N MET A 1 53.20 -52.97 20.88
CA MET A 1 52.73 -51.61 20.59
C MET A 1 51.79 -51.67 19.40
N PRO A 2 50.48 -51.51 19.58
CA PRO A 2 49.55 -51.23 18.50
C PRO A 2 49.39 -49.72 18.27
N PRO A 3 48.97 -49.27 17.07
CA PRO A 3 48.93 -47.86 16.70
C PRO A 3 47.66 -47.15 17.18
N ASP A 4 47.78 -45.82 17.20
CA ASP A 4 46.89 -44.82 17.79
C ASP A 4 45.42 -44.89 17.33
N SER A 5 44.52 -44.83 18.31
CA SER A 5 43.09 -44.64 18.14
C SER A 5 42.76 -43.16 17.87
N VAL A 6 42.23 -42.89 16.68
CA VAL A 6 41.64 -41.60 16.28
C VAL A 6 40.35 -41.36 17.08
N PRO A 7 40.13 -40.17 17.69
CA PRO A 7 38.87 -39.89 18.37
C PRO A 7 37.74 -39.60 17.37
N SER A 8 36.58 -40.23 17.60
CA SER A 8 35.34 -40.00 16.87
C SER A 8 34.82 -38.56 17.06
N PRO A 9 34.24 -37.91 16.03
CA PRO A 9 33.65 -36.60 16.21
C PRO A 9 32.38 -36.69 17.07
N SER A 10 32.31 -35.80 18.06
CA SER A 10 31.13 -35.51 18.88
C SER A 10 29.90 -35.21 18.01
N PRO A 11 28.69 -35.60 18.43
CA PRO A 11 27.47 -35.34 17.67
C PRO A 11 27.29 -33.82 17.53
N GLN A 12 27.26 -33.35 16.28
CA GLN A 12 26.76 -32.03 15.94
C GLN A 12 25.33 -31.95 16.47
N THR A 13 25.12 -31.10 17.46
CA THR A 13 23.78 -30.70 17.88
C THR A 13 23.13 -29.99 16.71
N ASP A 14 22.22 -30.72 16.09
CA ASP A 14 21.29 -30.34 15.05
C ASP A 14 20.63 -29.00 15.42
N CYS A 15 20.74 -27.99 14.54
CA CYS A 15 20.05 -26.70 14.68
C CYS A 15 18.56 -26.80 14.31
N ARG A 16 18.01 -28.01 14.26
CA ARG A 16 16.58 -28.27 14.09
C ARG A 16 15.94 -28.30 15.47
N ASP A 17 14.78 -27.65 15.55
CA ASP A 17 13.93 -27.51 16.73
C ASP A 17 14.40 -26.52 17.81
N ARG A 18 14.08 -25.25 17.56
CA ARG A 18 13.40 -24.41 18.56
C ARG A 18 12.50 -23.39 17.86
N ASP A 19 11.19 -23.59 18.05
CA ASP A 19 10.13 -22.56 17.97
C ASP A 19 9.59 -22.15 16.59
N ALA A 20 9.42 -23.08 15.65
CA ALA A 20 8.48 -22.87 14.54
C ALA A 20 7.03 -23.08 15.04
N ARG A 21 6.45 -22.08 15.71
CA ARG A 21 4.98 -22.01 15.76
C ARG A 21 4.50 -21.70 14.34
N PRO A 22 3.46 -22.38 13.82
CA PRO A 22 2.79 -21.92 12.62
C PRO A 22 2.34 -20.47 12.84
N TRP A 23 2.80 -19.53 12.02
CA TRP A 23 2.44 -18.11 12.10
C TRP A 23 0.92 -17.89 11.94
N SER A 24 0.20 -18.89 11.43
CA SER A 24 -1.26 -18.97 11.25
C SER A 24 -2.10 -18.88 12.53
N ALA A 25 -1.50 -18.69 13.70
CA ALA A 25 -2.19 -18.61 14.99
C ALA A 25 -1.93 -17.30 15.77
N LEU A 26 -1.20 -16.35 15.19
CA LEU A 26 -1.01 -15.04 15.84
C LEU A 26 -2.20 -14.13 15.50
N PRO A 27 -2.93 -13.61 16.50
CA PRO A 27 -3.99 -12.64 16.24
C PRO A 27 -3.36 -11.40 15.59
N LEU A 28 -3.90 -10.98 14.44
CA LEU A 28 -3.52 -9.71 13.84
C LEU A 28 -3.87 -8.57 14.80
N GLU A 29 -2.99 -7.58 14.89
CA GLU A 29 -3.28 -6.33 15.59
C GLU A 29 -4.23 -5.51 14.71
N THR A 30 -5.53 -5.74 14.90
CA THR A 30 -6.60 -5.06 14.16
C THR A 30 -7.09 -3.85 14.95
N PHE A 31 -7.42 -2.77 14.24
CA PHE A 31 -8.02 -1.60 14.87
C PHE A 31 -8.90 -0.84 13.87
N SER A 32 -9.95 -0.20 14.37
CA SER A 32 -10.80 0.65 13.53
C SER A 32 -10.16 2.02 13.40
N LEU A 33 -9.81 2.38 12.17
CA LEU A 33 -9.24 3.68 11.84
C LEU A 33 -10.34 4.52 11.18
N GLN A 34 -10.71 5.66 11.77
CA GLN A 34 -11.55 6.64 11.08
C GLN A 34 -10.66 7.59 10.30
N ILE A 35 -10.81 7.59 8.99
CA ILE A 35 -10.22 8.66 8.19
C ILE A 35 -11.14 9.87 8.34
N CYS A 36 -10.72 10.81 9.18
CA CYS A 36 -11.45 12.05 9.38
C CYS A 36 -10.82 13.11 8.47
N LYS A 37 -11.65 13.72 7.63
CA LYS A 37 -11.28 14.96 6.95
C LYS A 37 -11.49 16.11 7.92
N ASN A 38 -10.46 16.91 8.16
CA ASN A 38 -10.63 18.15 8.89
C ASN A 38 -11.48 19.14 8.04
N PRO A 39 -11.99 20.24 8.63
CA PRO A 39 -12.78 21.25 7.91
C PRO A 39 -12.06 21.92 6.74
N HIS A 40 -10.73 21.74 6.66
CA HIS A 40 -9.86 22.26 5.61
C HIS A 40 -9.55 21.22 4.52
N GLY A 41 -10.18 20.04 4.56
CA GLY A 41 -10.04 18.99 3.55
C GLY A 41 -8.80 18.10 3.70
N CYS A 42 -7.92 18.33 4.68
CA CYS A 42 -6.81 17.42 4.97
C CYS A 42 -7.34 16.18 5.68
N ALA A 43 -6.96 15.00 5.19
CA ALA A 43 -7.28 13.74 5.84
C ALA A 43 -6.22 13.43 6.88
N SER A 44 -6.63 13.26 8.12
CA SER A 44 -5.77 12.79 9.19
C SER A 44 -6.30 11.46 9.71
N LEU A 45 -5.40 10.56 10.08
CA LEU A 45 -5.73 9.32 10.76
C LEU A 45 -6.21 9.68 12.17
N LEU A 46 -7.53 9.75 12.39
CA LEU A 46 -8.13 10.05 13.69
C LEU A 46 -8.81 8.80 14.26
N PRO A 47 -8.73 8.57 15.58
CA PRO A 47 -9.29 7.36 16.17
C PRO A 47 -10.82 7.35 16.07
N VAL A 48 -11.39 6.18 15.77
CA VAL A 48 -12.67 5.80 16.40
C VAL A 48 -12.28 5.28 17.77
N LEU A 49 -12.56 6.02 18.84
CA LEU A 49 -12.31 5.53 20.20
C LEU A 49 -13.24 4.34 20.46
N SER A 50 -12.74 3.13 20.23
CA SER A 50 -13.35 1.89 20.71
C SER A 50 -12.83 1.64 22.13
N PRO A 51 -13.68 1.19 23.08
CA PRO A 51 -13.28 0.96 24.47
C PRO A 51 -12.26 -0.18 24.69
N ASN A 52 -11.78 -0.84 23.62
CA ASN A 52 -10.83 -1.95 23.70
C ASN A 52 -9.36 -1.49 23.71
N LYS A 53 -8.52 -2.20 24.47
CA LYS A 53 -7.08 -1.91 24.63
C LYS A 53 -6.24 -2.16 23.37
N GLU A 54 -6.67 -3.07 22.50
CA GLU A 54 -5.97 -3.38 21.23
C GLU A 54 -5.99 -2.20 20.25
N THR A 55 -7.09 -1.43 20.24
CA THR A 55 -7.21 -0.17 19.47
C THR A 55 -6.18 0.88 19.88
N ASP A 56 -5.69 0.87 21.13
CA ASP A 56 -4.67 1.80 21.62
C ASP A 56 -3.26 1.39 21.13
N ARG A 57 -2.96 0.09 21.03
CA ARG A 57 -1.67 -0.40 20.53
C ARG A 57 -1.48 -0.07 19.04
N GLY A 58 -2.45 -0.44 18.19
CA GLY A 58 -2.37 -0.20 16.75
C GLY A 58 -2.23 1.28 16.42
N PHE A 59 -2.93 2.15 17.16
CA PHE A 59 -2.80 3.59 17.00
C PHE A 59 -1.45 4.13 17.48
N ARG A 60 -0.94 3.68 18.63
CA ARG A 60 0.42 4.06 19.08
C ARG A 60 1.47 3.69 18.05
N MET A 61 1.32 2.53 17.40
CA MET A 61 2.21 2.13 16.31
C MET A 61 2.12 3.06 15.09
N VAL A 62 0.94 3.62 14.77
CA VAL A 62 0.84 4.68 13.74
C VAL A 62 1.61 5.93 14.15
N LEU A 63 1.52 6.33 15.42
CA LEU A 63 2.22 7.51 15.92
C LEU A 63 3.73 7.31 16.09
N SER A 64 4.18 6.07 16.31
CA SER A 64 5.59 5.72 16.51
C SER A 64 6.26 5.09 15.29
N ALA A 65 5.54 4.90 14.18
CA ALA A 65 6.08 4.32 12.97
C ALA A 65 7.21 5.19 12.41
N GLU A 66 8.34 4.54 12.16
CA GLU A 66 9.55 5.16 11.63
C GLU A 66 9.40 5.54 10.16
N HIS A 67 8.55 4.80 9.43
CA HIS A 67 8.30 4.98 8.01
C HIS A 67 6.81 5.06 7.74
N VAL A 68 6.34 6.18 7.21
CA VAL A 68 4.93 6.44 6.95
C VAL A 68 4.81 7.17 5.62
N CYS A 69 3.94 6.68 4.72
CA CYS A 69 3.67 7.37 3.47
C CYS A 69 2.87 8.67 3.71
N THR A 70 2.79 9.48 2.66
CA THR A 70 2.13 10.79 2.73
C THR A 70 0.69 10.72 3.27
N GLU A 71 0.24 11.80 3.92
CA GLU A 71 -1.17 12.00 4.30
C GLU A 71 -2.13 11.88 3.09
N ARG A 72 -1.61 12.02 1.86
CA ARG A 72 -2.39 11.84 0.62
C ARG A 72 -2.87 10.41 0.41
N VAL A 73 -2.15 9.39 0.89
CA VAL A 73 -2.66 8.01 0.77
C VAL A 73 -3.94 7.87 1.57
N VAL A 74 -3.98 8.49 2.74
CA VAL A 74 -5.11 8.43 3.66
C VAL A 74 -6.30 9.19 3.06
N SER A 75 -6.05 10.34 2.42
CA SER A 75 -7.10 11.11 1.76
C SER A 75 -7.68 10.40 0.52
N GLY A 76 -6.85 9.67 -0.22
CA GLY A 76 -7.21 8.88 -1.40
C GLY A 76 -7.78 7.50 -1.08
N PHE A 77 -7.54 6.96 0.11
CA PHE A 77 -8.01 5.64 0.49
C PHE A 77 -9.54 5.57 0.55
N LYS A 78 -10.08 4.57 -0.15
CA LYS A 78 -11.50 4.24 -0.21
C LYS A 78 -11.68 2.73 -0.16
N LYS A 79 -12.75 2.29 0.49
CA LYS A 79 -13.20 0.90 0.36
C LYS A 79 -13.67 0.66 -1.07
N GLN A 80 -13.40 -0.53 -1.60
CA GLN A 80 -13.82 -0.92 -2.95
C GLN A 80 -15.34 -0.97 -3.06
N MET A 81 -15.87 -0.74 -4.26
CA MET A 81 -17.31 -0.72 -4.51
C MET A 81 -17.87 -2.10 -4.89
N GLN A 82 -17.06 -2.96 -5.50
CA GLN A 82 -17.47 -4.28 -5.97
C GLN A 82 -16.49 -5.35 -5.49
N ASN A 83 -16.94 -6.60 -5.34
CA ASN A 83 -16.15 -7.66 -4.69
C ASN A 83 -14.80 -7.99 -5.35
N THR A 84 -14.60 -7.59 -6.60
CA THR A 84 -13.46 -7.97 -7.43
C THR A 84 -12.61 -6.78 -7.88
N THR A 85 -13.00 -5.55 -7.53
CA THR A 85 -12.34 -4.32 -7.97
C THR A 85 -11.29 -3.78 -6.97
N CYS A 86 -10.87 -4.60 -6.00
CA CYS A 86 -9.84 -4.23 -5.02
C CYS A 86 -8.55 -3.68 -5.63
N GLY A 87 -8.11 -4.20 -6.77
CA GLY A 87 -6.95 -3.67 -7.50
C GLY A 87 -7.17 -2.24 -8.01
N MET A 88 -8.38 -1.92 -8.49
CA MET A 88 -8.73 -0.58 -8.97
C MET A 88 -8.85 0.43 -7.83
N ALA A 89 -9.45 0.03 -6.70
CA ALA A 89 -9.51 0.86 -5.51
C ALA A 89 -8.10 1.15 -4.94
N SER A 90 -7.24 0.13 -4.91
CA SER A 90 -5.84 0.28 -4.48
C SER A 90 -5.03 1.17 -5.42
N LEU A 91 -5.22 1.03 -6.74
CA LEU A 91 -4.61 1.91 -7.74
C LEU A 91 -5.06 3.37 -7.57
N ALA A 92 -6.37 3.60 -7.34
CA ALA A 92 -6.88 4.95 -7.08
C ALA A 92 -6.21 5.61 -5.87
N ALA A 93 -6.02 4.86 -4.78
CA ALA A 93 -5.33 5.36 -3.59
C ALA A 93 -3.85 5.69 -3.88
N LEU A 94 -3.16 4.85 -4.66
CA LEU A 94 -1.78 5.09 -5.09
C LEU A 94 -1.66 6.35 -5.96
N LEU A 95 -2.47 6.47 -7.01
CA LEU A 95 -2.42 7.62 -7.93
C LEU A 95 -2.79 8.94 -7.23
N SER A 96 -3.65 8.89 -6.21
CA SER A 96 -3.98 10.06 -5.37
C SER A 96 -2.77 10.60 -4.60
N CYS A 97 -1.73 9.78 -4.37
CA CYS A 97 -0.47 10.27 -3.80
C CYS A 97 0.34 11.10 -4.81
N LEU A 98 0.23 10.77 -6.09
CA LEU A 98 0.95 11.44 -7.18
C LEU A 98 0.26 12.73 -7.64
N GLY A 99 -1.08 12.74 -7.66
CA GLY A 99 -1.87 13.81 -8.24
C GLY A 99 -2.07 15.03 -7.33
N THR A 100 -1.05 15.87 -7.15
CA THR A 100 -1.17 17.35 -7.01
C THR A 100 0.18 18.01 -7.33
N GLU A 101 0.72 17.79 -8.53
CA GLU A 101 1.81 18.61 -9.05
C GLU A 101 1.20 19.58 -10.06
N GLY A 102 0.84 20.79 -9.60
CA GLY A 102 0.34 21.85 -10.47
C GLY A 102 -1.13 22.18 -10.29
N GLU A 103 -1.47 22.78 -9.16
CA GLU A 103 -2.38 23.93 -9.11
C GLU A 103 -2.16 24.62 -7.76
N GLY A 104 -1.63 25.83 -7.80
CA GLY A 104 -1.44 26.67 -6.62
C GLY A 104 -2.80 27.06 -6.05
N MET A 105 -3.36 26.22 -5.18
CA MET A 105 -4.46 26.62 -4.33
C MET A 105 -3.87 27.44 -3.19
N GLN A 106 -3.68 28.74 -3.44
CA GLN A 106 -3.54 29.73 -2.39
C GLN A 106 -4.81 29.65 -1.52
N MET A 107 -4.75 28.88 -0.44
CA MET A 107 -5.70 28.98 0.66
C MET A 107 -5.41 30.32 1.36
N GLU A 108 -5.98 31.40 0.84
CA GLU A 108 -6.23 32.57 1.67
C GLU A 108 -7.16 32.14 2.81
N THR A 109 -6.60 32.13 4.01
CA THR A 109 -7.33 32.01 5.27
C THR A 109 -8.42 33.09 5.35
N ARG A 110 -9.65 32.72 4.98
CA ARG A 110 -10.86 33.40 5.45
C ARG A 110 -11.73 32.43 6.22
N CYS A 111 -11.47 32.39 7.52
CA CYS A 111 -12.41 31.97 8.52
C CYS A 111 -13.69 32.83 8.41
N GLN A 112 -14.78 32.29 7.89
CA GLN A 112 -16.12 32.86 8.09
C GLN A 112 -17.21 31.80 8.07
N LYS A 113 -17.62 31.45 9.29
CA LYS A 113 -18.97 31.09 9.79
C LYS A 113 -19.87 30.21 8.93
N ALA A 114 -20.25 29.10 9.57
CA ALA A 114 -21.35 28.21 9.23
C ALA A 114 -22.62 28.95 8.77
N SER A 115 -23.16 28.49 7.65
CA SER A 115 -24.56 28.65 7.27
C SER A 115 -24.99 27.41 6.48
N VAL A 116 -26.04 26.79 6.97
CA VAL A 116 -26.83 25.72 6.35
C VAL A 116 -27.31 26.18 4.95
N CYS A 117 -27.29 25.27 3.96
CA CYS A 117 -28.41 25.00 3.03
C CYS A 117 -28.04 23.96 1.93
N THR A 118 -28.88 22.92 1.89
CA THR A 118 -29.48 22.14 0.77
C THR A 118 -28.91 22.22 -0.66
N GLU A 119 -28.76 21.00 -1.23
CA GLU A 119 -28.96 20.56 -2.62
C GLU A 119 -28.78 21.55 -3.77
N THR A 120 -27.91 21.20 -4.73
CA THR A 120 -28.33 20.81 -6.09
C THR A 120 -27.13 20.31 -6.90
N ALA A 121 -27.36 19.21 -7.61
CA ALA A 121 -26.46 18.69 -8.63
C ALA A 121 -26.36 19.69 -9.79
N ALA A 122 -25.14 19.89 -10.28
CA ALA A 122 -24.89 20.47 -11.59
C ALA A 122 -23.85 19.60 -12.30
N GLU A 123 -24.27 19.14 -13.47
CA GLU A 123 -23.51 18.41 -14.45
C GLU A 123 -22.31 19.24 -14.92
N GLU A 124 -21.12 18.64 -14.96
CA GLU A 124 -20.06 19.09 -15.87
C GLU A 124 -19.80 17.97 -16.87
N GLU A 125 -20.03 18.30 -18.14
CA GLU A 125 -19.50 17.58 -19.29
C GLU A 125 -17.97 17.53 -19.18
N GLY A 126 -17.46 16.46 -18.57
CA GLY A 126 -16.03 16.25 -18.40
C GLY A 126 -15.38 15.90 -19.73
N ASP A 127 -14.50 16.78 -20.20
CA ASP A 127 -13.52 16.48 -21.24
C ASP A 127 -12.77 15.18 -20.88
N VAL A 128 -13.07 14.12 -21.64
CA VAL A 128 -12.55 12.75 -21.48
C VAL A 128 -11.01 12.69 -21.55
N ARG A 129 -10.32 13.78 -21.89
CA ARG A 129 -8.87 13.84 -22.11
C ARG A 129 -8.04 14.37 -20.93
N SER A 130 -8.64 15.00 -19.93
CA SER A 130 -7.89 15.50 -18.78
C SER A 130 -7.73 14.40 -17.71
N TRP A 131 -6.49 13.97 -17.46
CA TRP A 131 -6.09 13.22 -16.26
C TRP A 131 -5.78 14.16 -15.08
N SER A 132 -5.93 15.47 -15.28
CA SER A 132 -5.76 16.53 -14.30
C SER A 132 -7.07 16.83 -13.56
N GLY A 133 -7.00 17.08 -12.25
CA GLY A 133 -8.06 17.80 -11.53
C GLY A 133 -9.12 16.99 -10.80
N GLY A 134 -8.78 15.87 -10.15
CA GLY A 134 -9.70 15.24 -9.18
C GLY A 134 -9.10 14.05 -8.45
N PRO A 135 -9.60 13.69 -7.26
CA PRO A 135 -9.13 12.50 -6.55
C PRO A 135 -9.40 11.27 -7.41
N PHE A 136 -8.36 10.50 -7.71
CA PHE A 136 -8.53 9.23 -8.39
C PHE A 136 -9.50 8.37 -7.60
N SER A 137 -10.47 7.80 -8.30
CA SER A 137 -11.49 6.94 -7.70
C SER A 137 -11.65 5.67 -8.53
N GLU A 138 -12.11 4.62 -7.88
CA GLU A 138 -12.42 3.36 -8.56
C GLU A 138 -13.35 3.55 -9.78
N PRO A 139 -14.51 4.26 -9.69
CA PRO A 139 -15.36 4.44 -10.87
C PRO A 139 -14.68 5.26 -11.97
N PHE A 140 -13.88 6.26 -11.61
CA PHE A 140 -13.11 7.03 -12.59
C PHE A 140 -12.13 6.14 -13.37
N LEU A 141 -11.37 5.29 -12.67
CA LEU A 141 -10.42 4.40 -13.32
C LEU A 141 -11.10 3.32 -14.16
N LEU A 142 -12.21 2.76 -13.67
CA LEU A 142 -13.03 1.82 -14.44
C LEU A 142 -13.54 2.46 -15.73
N GLU A 143 -13.94 3.74 -15.69
CA GLU A 143 -14.36 4.48 -16.88
C GLU A 143 -13.19 4.69 -17.85
N LYS A 144 -12.06 5.19 -17.34
CA LYS A 144 -10.87 5.49 -18.16
C LYS A 144 -10.30 4.25 -18.84
N PHE A 145 -10.36 3.09 -18.18
CA PHE A 145 -9.86 1.83 -18.73
C PHE A 145 -10.94 0.94 -19.36
N ARG A 146 -12.20 1.40 -19.45
CA ARG A 146 -13.33 0.60 -19.94
C ARG A 146 -13.03 -0.12 -21.26
N ASP A 147 -12.46 0.61 -22.21
CA ASP A 147 -12.17 0.11 -23.57
C ASP A 147 -10.70 -0.34 -23.73
N SER A 148 -9.92 -0.32 -22.65
CA SER A 148 -8.53 -0.72 -22.66
C SER A 148 -8.41 -2.25 -22.72
N PRO A 149 -7.53 -2.81 -23.57
CA PRO A 149 -7.24 -4.24 -23.57
C PRO A 149 -6.58 -4.70 -22.26
N LEU A 150 -6.05 -3.77 -21.45
CA LEU A 150 -5.44 -4.05 -20.15
C LEU A 150 -6.46 -4.35 -19.06
N LEU A 151 -7.72 -3.95 -19.25
CA LEU A 151 -8.80 -4.25 -18.30
C LEU A 151 -9.41 -5.62 -18.69
N PRO A 152 -9.19 -6.69 -17.91
CA PRO A 152 -9.68 -8.00 -18.28
C PRO A 152 -11.22 -8.01 -18.25
N LYS A 153 -11.83 -8.64 -19.26
CA LYS A 153 -13.29 -8.83 -19.30
C LYS A 153 -13.81 -9.61 -18.08
N THR A 154 -12.95 -10.43 -17.47
CA THR A 154 -13.23 -11.19 -16.25
C THR A 154 -13.06 -10.39 -14.97
N LEU A 155 -12.77 -9.08 -15.03
CA LEU A 155 -12.58 -8.25 -13.83
C LEU A 155 -13.72 -8.41 -12.82
N HIS A 156 -14.97 -8.40 -13.28
CA HIS A 156 -16.15 -8.51 -12.43
C HIS A 156 -16.29 -9.86 -11.71
N THR A 157 -15.65 -10.93 -12.21
CA THR A 157 -15.70 -12.28 -11.61
C THR A 157 -14.41 -12.70 -10.92
N GLU A 158 -13.25 -12.30 -11.46
CA GLU A 158 -11.93 -12.82 -11.08
C GLU A 158 -11.00 -11.74 -10.51
N GLY A 159 -11.30 -10.47 -10.74
CA GLY A 159 -10.43 -9.35 -10.35
C GLY A 159 -9.22 -9.21 -11.26
N LEU A 160 -8.11 -8.70 -10.70
CA LEU A 160 -6.84 -8.48 -11.39
C LEU A 160 -5.77 -9.44 -10.86
N THR A 161 -4.82 -9.80 -11.72
CA THR A 161 -3.56 -10.43 -11.30
C THR A 161 -2.54 -9.34 -10.95
N LEU A 162 -1.43 -9.70 -10.28
CA LEU A 162 -0.34 -8.76 -9.99
C LEU A 162 0.18 -8.10 -11.28
N ASP A 163 0.37 -8.89 -12.33
CA ASP A 163 0.88 -8.43 -13.63
C ASP A 163 -0.13 -7.51 -14.34
N ALA A 164 -1.42 -7.82 -14.29
CA ALA A 164 -2.45 -6.98 -14.90
C ALA A 164 -2.54 -5.61 -14.19
N LEU A 165 -2.48 -5.59 -12.86
CA LEU A 165 -2.47 -4.34 -12.10
C LEU A 165 -1.20 -3.53 -12.37
N CYS A 166 -0.04 -4.19 -12.49
CA CYS A 166 1.22 -3.56 -12.86
C CYS A 166 1.10 -2.82 -14.20
N GLN A 167 0.58 -3.49 -15.23
CA GLN A 167 0.38 -2.91 -16.57
C GLN A 167 -0.62 -1.74 -16.56
N LEU A 168 -1.73 -1.87 -15.84
CA LEU A 168 -2.71 -0.78 -15.68
C LEU A 168 -2.09 0.43 -14.96
N THR A 169 -1.22 0.17 -13.98
CA THR A 169 -0.51 1.23 -13.25
C THR A 169 0.47 1.95 -14.16
N ASP A 170 1.29 1.23 -14.94
CA ASP A 170 2.19 1.85 -15.93
C ASP A 170 1.42 2.69 -16.97
N ALA A 171 0.30 2.17 -17.49
CA ALA A 171 -0.53 2.90 -18.43
C ALA A 171 -1.14 4.17 -17.82
N ALA A 172 -1.53 4.13 -16.54
CA ALA A 172 -1.98 5.31 -15.81
C ALA A 172 -0.85 6.34 -15.64
N LEU A 173 0.34 5.90 -15.25
CA LEU A 173 1.52 6.76 -15.07
C LEU A 173 1.92 7.44 -16.39
N GLU A 174 1.91 6.70 -17.50
CA GLU A 174 2.17 7.23 -18.84
C GLU A 174 1.14 8.29 -19.24
N ALA A 175 -0.16 8.02 -19.01
CA ALA A 175 -1.23 8.97 -19.30
C ALA A 175 -1.14 10.24 -18.45
N MET A 176 -0.59 10.13 -17.23
CA MET A 176 -0.27 11.25 -16.34
C MET A 176 1.06 11.95 -16.67
N GLN A 177 1.81 11.48 -17.68
CA GLN A 177 3.15 11.97 -18.03
C GLN A 177 4.13 11.90 -16.84
N SER A 178 3.92 10.94 -15.95
CA SER A 178 4.77 10.73 -14.78
C SER A 178 6.15 10.23 -15.19
N GLN A 179 7.20 10.67 -14.50
CA GLN A 179 8.55 10.12 -14.63
C GLN A 179 8.73 8.81 -13.85
N LYS A 180 7.66 8.30 -13.21
CA LYS A 180 7.69 7.05 -12.45
C LYS A 180 7.19 5.88 -13.30
N ARG A 181 7.71 4.70 -13.01
CA ARG A 181 7.26 3.41 -13.54
C ARG A 181 7.06 2.41 -12.42
N THR A 182 6.37 1.32 -12.72
CA THR A 182 6.27 0.21 -11.76
C THR A 182 7.52 -0.66 -11.76
N LYS A 183 7.82 -1.20 -10.58
CA LYS A 183 8.66 -2.38 -10.42
C LYS A 183 7.85 -3.41 -9.64
N ARG A 184 7.53 -4.53 -10.27
CA ARG A 184 6.85 -5.64 -9.60
C ARG A 184 7.85 -6.63 -9.04
N THR A 185 7.51 -7.22 -7.91
CA THR A 185 8.26 -8.32 -7.30
C THR A 185 7.28 -9.42 -6.92
N HIS A 186 7.44 -10.60 -7.51
CA HIS A 186 6.74 -11.80 -7.07
C HIS A 186 7.43 -12.37 -5.83
N MET A 187 6.66 -12.70 -4.80
CA MET A 187 7.20 -13.35 -3.61
C MET A 187 7.28 -14.86 -3.88
N PRO A 188 8.42 -15.54 -3.69
CA PRO A 188 8.50 -16.98 -3.92
C PRO A 188 7.61 -17.76 -2.94
N GLU A 189 7.23 -18.99 -3.29
CA GLU A 189 6.43 -19.87 -2.42
C GLU A 189 7.14 -20.23 -1.11
N VAL A 190 8.47 -20.41 -1.19
CA VAL A 190 9.33 -20.66 -0.03
C VAL A 190 10.17 -19.42 0.21
N GLN A 191 9.89 -18.71 1.30
CA GLN A 191 10.61 -17.48 1.63
C GLN A 191 11.91 -17.80 2.38
N SER A 192 13.00 -17.21 1.91
CA SER A 192 14.26 -17.12 2.68
C SER A 192 14.30 -15.77 3.40
N SER A 193 15.22 -15.62 4.36
CA SER A 193 15.45 -14.34 5.05
C SER A 193 15.73 -13.21 4.06
N GLU A 194 16.49 -13.47 2.99
CA GLU A 194 16.81 -12.50 1.94
C GLU A 194 15.56 -11.93 1.25
N HIS A 195 14.54 -12.75 1.02
CA HIS A 195 13.30 -12.28 0.40
C HIS A 195 12.51 -11.36 1.35
N VAL A 196 12.45 -11.72 2.63
CA VAL A 196 11.77 -10.90 3.65
C VAL A 196 12.54 -9.58 3.88
N ASP A 197 13.87 -9.65 3.95
CA ASP A 197 14.75 -8.47 4.07
C ASP A 197 14.67 -7.57 2.84
N GLY A 198 14.54 -8.16 1.64
CA GLY A 198 14.28 -7.42 0.41
C GLY A 198 12.98 -6.64 0.46
N PHE A 199 11.91 -7.23 1.01
CA PHE A 199 10.64 -6.53 1.19
C PHE A 199 10.72 -5.43 2.25
N ARG A 200 11.40 -5.67 3.39
CA ARG A 200 11.69 -4.60 4.39
C ARG A 200 12.45 -3.44 3.77
N THR A 201 13.45 -3.74 2.96
CA THR A 201 14.25 -2.72 2.25
C THR A 201 13.39 -1.90 1.29
N ALA A 202 12.43 -2.54 0.61
CA ALA A 202 11.47 -1.84 -0.24
C ALA A 202 10.55 -0.93 0.60
N LEU A 203 10.01 -1.42 1.72
CA LEU A 203 9.19 -0.63 2.64
C LEU A 203 9.95 0.60 3.15
N ILE A 204 11.17 0.42 3.67
CA ILE A 204 12.00 1.54 4.17
C ILE A 204 12.24 2.55 3.05
N ARG A 205 12.75 2.12 1.90
CA ARG A 205 13.05 3.01 0.77
C ARG A 205 11.86 3.85 0.34
N HIS A 206 10.67 3.25 0.31
CA HIS A 206 9.48 3.89 -0.23
C HIS A 206 8.67 4.65 0.80
N LEU A 207 8.72 4.27 2.08
CA LEU A 207 7.93 4.87 3.16
C LEU A 207 8.73 5.83 4.05
N SER A 208 10.07 5.84 3.95
CA SER A 208 10.89 6.87 4.59
C SER A 208 10.61 8.25 4.01
N PRO A 209 10.58 9.31 4.82
CA PRO A 209 10.61 10.67 4.32
C PRO A 209 11.93 10.93 3.56
N PRO A 210 11.92 11.81 2.54
CA PRO A 210 13.15 12.17 1.85
C PRO A 210 14.16 12.80 2.83
N PRO A 211 15.47 12.56 2.66
CA PRO A 211 16.47 13.13 3.54
C PRO A 211 16.40 14.66 3.53
N SER A 212 16.43 15.27 4.71
CA SER A 212 16.30 16.71 4.96
C SER A 212 17.32 17.61 4.24
N SER A 213 18.35 17.02 3.63
CA SER A 213 19.38 17.72 2.85
C SER A 213 18.98 18.10 1.41
N SER A 214 17.83 17.64 0.90
CA SER A 214 17.32 18.07 -0.41
C SER A 214 16.70 19.47 -0.39
N CYS A 215 16.39 20.00 0.79
CA CYS A 215 16.01 21.40 0.99
C CYS A 215 17.24 22.31 0.93
N GLN A 216 17.86 22.43 -0.26
CA GLN A 216 18.81 23.50 -0.51
C GLN A 216 18.06 24.83 -0.56
N THR A 217 18.38 25.74 0.35
CA THR A 217 17.98 27.15 0.33
C THR A 217 18.64 27.85 -0.86
N GLY A 218 18.13 27.61 -2.06
CA GLY A 218 18.48 28.32 -3.29
C GLY A 218 17.34 29.26 -3.66
N SER A 219 17.69 30.52 -3.93
CA SER A 219 16.82 31.67 -4.19
C SER A 219 16.09 31.66 -5.55
N ASP A 220 15.71 30.49 -6.05
CA ASP A 220 15.01 30.35 -7.33
C ASP A 220 13.57 29.89 -7.10
N ASP A 221 12.61 30.74 -7.42
CA ASP A 221 11.15 30.62 -7.16
C ASP A 221 10.43 29.46 -7.88
N ASN A 222 11.14 28.39 -8.30
CA ASN A 222 10.55 27.27 -9.04
C ASN A 222 11.13 25.89 -8.71
N LYS A 223 11.61 25.66 -7.47
CA LYS A 223 11.99 24.31 -7.02
C LYS A 223 10.76 23.56 -6.50
N GLN A 224 10.23 22.70 -7.36
CA GLN A 224 9.28 21.63 -7.04
C GLN A 224 9.82 20.83 -5.85
N CYS A 225 9.15 20.92 -4.71
CA CYS A 225 9.44 20.05 -3.57
C CYS A 225 8.70 18.74 -3.82
N ASP A 226 9.44 17.62 -3.97
CA ASP A 226 8.85 16.28 -3.89
C ASP A 226 7.91 16.26 -2.67
N PRO A 227 6.66 15.78 -2.81
CA PRO A 227 5.73 15.74 -1.70
C PRO A 227 6.41 15.01 -0.53
N ALA A 228 6.46 15.66 0.63
CA ALA A 228 7.38 15.40 1.74
C ALA A 228 7.20 14.07 2.49
N GLY A 229 6.76 13.00 1.82
CA GLY A 229 6.63 11.67 2.40
C GLY A 229 6.75 10.59 1.33
N GLY A 230 7.06 9.38 1.79
CA GLY A 230 7.19 8.22 0.94
C GLY A 230 5.93 7.89 0.12
N LEU A 231 6.11 7.19 -1.02
CA LEU A 231 5.01 6.60 -1.79
C LEU A 231 4.69 5.20 -1.26
N PRO A 232 3.41 4.82 -1.15
CA PRO A 232 3.06 3.49 -0.67
C PRO A 232 3.41 2.40 -1.70
N LEU A 233 3.45 1.15 -1.23
CA LEU A 233 3.48 -0.03 -2.11
C LEU A 233 2.07 -0.58 -2.28
N LEU A 234 1.78 -1.18 -3.42
CA LEU A 234 0.61 -2.05 -3.57
C LEU A 234 1.03 -3.48 -3.26
N VAL A 235 0.25 -4.19 -2.46
CA VAL A 235 0.50 -5.60 -2.13
C VAL A 235 -0.62 -6.47 -2.65
N ASN A 236 -0.28 -7.60 -3.25
CA ASN A 236 -1.19 -8.67 -3.64
C ASN A 236 -0.93 -9.88 -2.74
N TYR A 237 -1.93 -10.29 -1.98
CA TYR A 237 -1.77 -11.35 -0.98
C TYR A 237 -3.03 -12.22 -0.88
N ASN A 238 -2.93 -13.35 -0.20
CA ASN A 238 -4.08 -14.19 0.12
C ASN A 238 -4.65 -13.81 1.50
N MET A 239 -5.91 -13.39 1.56
CA MET A 239 -6.57 -12.98 2.81
C MET A 239 -6.65 -14.11 3.83
N GLY A 240 -6.90 -15.35 3.36
CA GLY A 240 -6.97 -16.53 4.21
C GLY A 240 -5.66 -16.85 4.92
N SER A 241 -4.52 -16.56 4.30
CA SER A 241 -3.20 -16.68 4.95
C SER A 241 -3.03 -15.73 6.15
N LEU A 242 -3.77 -14.62 6.16
CA LEU A 242 -3.79 -13.67 7.27
C LEU A 242 -4.89 -13.95 8.29
N GLY A 243 -5.65 -15.06 8.15
CA GLY A 243 -6.79 -15.37 9.00
C GLY A 243 -7.99 -14.44 8.79
N GLN A 244 -7.99 -13.64 7.71
CA GLN A 244 -9.13 -12.82 7.33
C GLN A 244 -10.19 -13.68 6.63
N GLU A 245 -11.46 -13.28 6.75
CA GLU A 245 -12.56 -13.99 6.10
C GLU A 245 -12.48 -13.86 4.58
N GLY A 246 -12.29 -14.99 3.90
CA GLY A 246 -12.22 -15.09 2.44
C GLY A 246 -10.96 -15.81 1.94
N LEU A 247 -11.12 -16.90 1.20
CA LEU A 247 -10.00 -17.71 0.66
C LEU A 247 -9.45 -17.16 -0.67
N ARG A 248 -9.51 -15.84 -0.90
CA ARG A 248 -9.18 -15.24 -2.20
C ARG A 248 -7.95 -14.35 -2.15
N GLY A 249 -7.40 -14.10 -3.34
CA GLY A 249 -6.41 -13.05 -3.54
C GLY A 249 -7.03 -11.66 -3.35
N HIS A 250 -6.24 -10.72 -2.86
CA HIS A 250 -6.66 -9.37 -2.59
C HIS A 250 -5.54 -8.36 -2.85
N PHE A 251 -5.92 -7.09 -3.03
CA PHE A 251 -4.97 -5.97 -3.12
C PHE A 251 -5.21 -5.00 -1.98
N ALA A 252 -4.13 -4.50 -1.39
CA ALA A 252 -4.17 -3.45 -0.39
C ALA A 252 -3.00 -2.49 -0.59
N VAL A 253 -3.02 -1.40 0.16
CA VAL A 253 -1.95 -0.40 0.18
C VAL A 253 -1.11 -0.58 1.45
N ALA A 254 0.19 -0.82 1.29
CA ALA A 254 1.14 -0.81 2.39
C ALA A 254 1.57 0.65 2.65
N ALA A 255 1.09 1.21 3.77
CA ALA A 255 1.13 2.64 4.03
C ALA A 255 2.13 3.07 5.12
N ALA A 256 2.48 2.18 6.04
CA ALA A 256 3.46 2.46 7.07
C ALA A 256 4.23 1.21 7.43
N PHE A 257 5.45 1.36 7.90
CA PHE A 257 6.28 0.30 8.42
C PHE A 257 6.81 0.70 9.79
N HIS A 258 6.55 -0.14 10.77
CA HIS A 258 6.99 0.02 12.14
C HIS A 258 8.09 -1.01 12.42
N GLU A 259 9.33 -0.53 12.47
CA GLU A 259 10.53 -1.38 12.56
C GLU A 259 10.55 -2.16 13.87
N SER A 260 10.22 -1.53 15.00
CA SER A 260 10.37 -2.17 16.31
C SER A 260 9.45 -3.38 16.51
N SER A 261 8.30 -3.43 15.82
CA SER A 261 7.42 -4.61 15.81
C SER A 261 7.50 -5.42 14.52
N ASP A 262 8.37 -5.02 13.58
CA ASP A 262 8.49 -5.60 12.25
C ASP A 262 7.12 -5.81 11.56
N SER A 263 6.31 -4.75 11.53
CA SER A 263 4.92 -4.80 11.05
C SER A 263 4.62 -3.70 10.05
N VAL A 264 3.78 -4.01 9.06
CA VAL A 264 3.31 -3.09 8.03
C VAL A 264 1.83 -2.75 8.25
N LEU A 265 1.49 -1.47 8.10
CA LEU A 265 0.11 -1.00 8.11
C LEU A 265 -0.49 -1.26 6.73
N LEU A 266 -1.45 -2.19 6.66
CA LEU A 266 -2.23 -2.45 5.47
C LEU A 266 -3.53 -1.66 5.49
N LEU A 267 -3.66 -0.75 4.53
CA LEU A 267 -4.94 -0.11 4.21
C LEU A 267 -5.68 -1.03 3.23
N ASP A 268 -6.41 -1.97 3.83
CA ASP A 268 -7.20 -2.97 3.11
C ASP A 268 -8.50 -2.35 2.58
N VAL A 269 -8.71 -2.42 1.26
CA VAL A 269 -9.86 -1.79 0.58
C VAL A 269 -11.14 -2.64 0.69
N TRP A 270 -11.09 -3.85 1.24
CA TRP A 270 -12.26 -4.68 1.45
C TRP A 270 -13.21 -4.06 2.50
N PRO A 271 -14.52 -3.89 2.26
CA PRO A 271 -15.40 -3.13 3.15
C PRO A 271 -15.47 -3.70 4.58
N GLU A 272 -15.44 -5.02 4.71
CA GLU A 272 -15.56 -5.74 5.98
C GLU A 272 -14.23 -5.91 6.73
N THR A 273 -13.08 -5.63 6.12
CA THR A 273 -11.79 -5.73 6.83
C THR A 273 -11.45 -4.44 7.58
N PRO A 274 -10.93 -4.55 8.81
CA PRO A 274 -10.33 -3.41 9.48
C PRO A 274 -8.98 -3.06 8.84
N VAL A 275 -8.55 -1.82 9.05
CA VAL A 275 -7.14 -1.48 8.88
C VAL A 275 -6.35 -2.24 9.95
N CYS A 276 -5.22 -2.84 9.57
CA CYS A 276 -4.47 -3.69 10.49
C CYS A 276 -2.96 -3.57 10.30
N TRP A 277 -2.23 -3.85 11.38
CA TRP A 277 -0.81 -4.09 11.34
C TRP A 277 -0.56 -5.58 11.12
N VAL A 278 0.22 -5.90 10.09
CA VAL A 278 0.55 -7.28 9.73
C VAL A 278 2.05 -7.48 9.88
N PRO A 279 2.52 -8.53 10.58
CA PRO A 279 3.94 -8.87 10.63
C PRO A 279 4.50 -9.07 9.21
N VAL A 280 5.68 -8.52 8.93
CA VAL A 280 6.28 -8.56 7.58
C VAL A 280 6.43 -9.99 7.07
N ALA A 281 6.95 -10.89 7.91
CA ALA A 281 7.11 -12.31 7.55
C ALA A 281 5.77 -12.97 7.16
N LEU A 282 4.70 -12.71 7.92
CA LEU A 282 3.37 -13.25 7.65
C LEU A 282 2.78 -12.68 6.34
N LEU A 283 3.00 -11.40 6.06
CA LEU A 283 2.59 -10.83 4.77
C LEU A 283 3.39 -11.43 3.61
N CYS A 284 4.69 -11.68 3.78
CA CYS A 284 5.50 -12.37 2.77
C CYS A 284 4.96 -13.79 2.50
N GLU A 285 4.60 -14.56 3.53
CA GLU A 285 3.95 -15.87 3.35
C GLU A 285 2.64 -15.74 2.56
N ALA A 286 1.80 -14.75 2.89
CA ALA A 286 0.54 -14.51 2.19
C ALA A 286 0.75 -14.09 0.72
N MET A 287 1.80 -13.32 0.43
CA MET A 287 2.21 -12.96 -0.94
C MET A 287 2.84 -14.15 -1.69
N GLY A 288 3.50 -15.07 -1.00
CA GLY A 288 4.12 -16.25 -1.58
C GLY A 288 3.14 -17.30 -2.10
N THR A 289 1.84 -17.11 -1.87
CA THR A 289 0.79 -18.01 -2.37
C THR A 289 0.60 -17.87 -3.89
N VAL A 290 0.30 -18.98 -4.56
CA VAL A 290 0.02 -19.00 -6.01
C VAL A 290 -1.36 -18.40 -6.31
N ASP A 291 -1.42 -17.48 -7.28
CA ASP A 291 -2.65 -16.99 -7.87
C ASP A 291 -3.14 -17.95 -8.96
N SER A 292 -4.37 -18.42 -8.83
CA SER A 292 -4.96 -19.39 -9.75
C SER A 292 -5.17 -18.84 -11.15
N ALA A 293 -5.35 -17.52 -11.31
CA ALA A 293 -5.59 -16.88 -12.60
C ALA A 293 -4.28 -16.75 -13.40
N SER A 294 -3.21 -16.22 -12.79
CA SER A 294 -1.91 -16.05 -13.44
C SER A 294 -1.02 -17.30 -13.44
N LYS A 295 -1.26 -18.25 -12.52
CA LYS A 295 -0.35 -19.38 -12.21
C LYS A 295 1.03 -18.93 -11.69
N LEU A 296 1.15 -17.68 -11.29
CA LEU A 296 2.33 -17.12 -10.65
C LEU A 296 2.03 -16.86 -9.18
N THR A 297 3.07 -16.70 -8.36
CA THR A 297 2.87 -16.24 -7.00
C THR A 297 2.39 -14.79 -6.97
N ARG A 298 1.81 -14.38 -5.85
CA ARG A 298 1.48 -12.96 -5.64
C ARG A 298 2.74 -12.19 -5.24
N GLY A 299 2.60 -10.99 -4.70
CA GLY A 299 3.76 -10.10 -4.52
C GLY A 299 3.38 -8.65 -4.32
N TYR A 300 4.27 -7.74 -4.68
CA TYR A 300 4.06 -6.31 -4.49
C TYR A 300 4.54 -5.48 -5.68
N ILE A 301 4.02 -4.25 -5.76
CA ILE A 301 4.33 -3.26 -6.79
C ILE A 301 4.90 -2.03 -6.09
N GLU A 302 6.06 -1.60 -6.59
CA GLU A 302 6.77 -0.39 -6.20
C GLU A 302 6.65 0.66 -7.31
N LEU A 303 6.63 1.95 -6.95
CA LEU A 303 6.82 3.05 -7.92
C LEU A 303 8.26 3.53 -7.88
N VAL A 304 9.00 3.34 -8.96
CA VAL A 304 10.41 3.73 -9.08
C VAL A 304 10.58 4.79 -10.18
N GLU A 305 11.67 5.56 -10.12
CA GLU A 305 11.99 6.50 -11.20
C GLU A 305 12.28 5.76 -12.51
N GLN A 306 11.87 6.34 -13.63
CA GLN A 306 12.23 5.87 -14.94
C GLN A 306 13.71 6.24 -15.22
N GLU A 307 14.54 5.23 -15.46
CA GLU A 307 15.92 5.47 -15.90
C GLU A 307 15.89 6.17 -17.26
N CYS A 308 16.39 7.41 -17.33
CA CYS A 308 16.58 8.09 -18.62
C CYS A 308 17.53 7.27 -19.49
N SER A 309 17.05 6.89 -20.68
CA SER A 309 17.83 6.18 -21.70
C SER A 309 18.74 7.12 -22.47
#